data_AF-A0AAN6N325-F1
#
_entry.id   AF-A0AAN6N325-F1
#
_cell.length_a   1.000
_cell.length_b   1.000
_cell.length_c   1.000
_cell.angle_alpha   90.00
_cell.angle_beta   90.00
_cell.angle_gamma   90.00
#
_symmetry.space_group_name_H-M   'P 1'
#
loop_
_entity.id
_entity.type
_entity.pdbx_description
1 polymer ?
#
loop_
_entity_poly.entity_id
_entity_poly.type
_entity_poly.pdbx_seq_one_letter_code
_entity_poly.pdbx_strand_id
1 'polypeptide(L)'
;MQFVPPEFTFKHSDPPAQDILSARLRAKYWGAQVITHRPFIRQILEFNHKATLESFESPLPTYSEFRSDVTVPAIGADPRTPGDMPQQVIEYAVMGIRALIESIRAFHDVEDKRFIITNVFRTAYAQWGNLLTLAAAFKDPILNAYIDENTLKELFSRTIVFFKLIAQPTSALAIDMRILEGLERELWCDIAEPGRR
;
A
#
# COMPACT_ATOMS: atom_id res chain seq x y z
N MET A 1 -9.40 -4.43 -28.60
CA MET A 1 -9.42 -3.00 -28.25
C MET A 1 -8.05 -2.61 -27.74
N GLN A 2 -7.34 -1.72 -28.44
CA GLN A 2 -6.08 -1.17 -27.94
C GLN A 2 -6.43 0.18 -27.28
N PHE A 3 -6.68 0.15 -25.97
CA PHE A 3 -7.18 1.30 -25.18
C PHE A 3 -6.15 2.44 -25.06
N VAL A 4 -4.90 2.18 -25.44
CA VAL A 4 -3.77 3.06 -25.28
C VAL A 4 -2.93 3.03 -26.57
N PRO A 5 -2.40 4.17 -27.06
CA PRO A 5 -1.47 4.17 -28.18
C PRO A 5 -0.28 3.21 -27.97
N PRO A 6 0.26 2.57 -29.02
CA PRO A 6 1.34 1.59 -28.91
C PRO A 6 2.54 2.07 -28.08
N GLU A 7 2.92 3.34 -28.21
CA GLU A 7 4.02 4.00 -27.51
C GLU A 7 3.85 4.06 -25.98
N PHE A 8 2.61 4.01 -25.49
CA PHE A 8 2.30 4.05 -24.05
C PHE A 8 1.90 2.68 -23.50
N THR A 9 1.96 1.63 -24.32
CA THR A 9 1.69 0.26 -23.87
C THR A 9 2.79 -0.19 -22.93
N PHE A 10 2.42 -0.80 -21.80
CA PHE A 10 3.37 -1.36 -20.84
C PHE A 10 2.86 -2.68 -20.28
N LYS A 11 3.79 -3.54 -19.87
CA LYS A 11 3.53 -4.77 -19.14
C LYS A 11 3.71 -4.51 -17.66
N HIS A 12 3.03 -5.28 -16.81
CA HIS A 12 3.19 -5.15 -15.36
C HIS A 12 4.60 -5.51 -14.86
N SER A 13 5.39 -6.21 -15.67
CA SER A 13 6.78 -6.57 -15.40
C SER A 13 7.78 -5.48 -15.82
N ASP A 14 7.33 -4.44 -16.52
CA ASP A 14 8.23 -3.41 -17.01
C ASP A 14 8.75 -2.57 -15.83
N PRO A 15 10.02 -2.13 -15.86
CA PRO A 15 10.54 -1.19 -14.86
C PRO A 15 9.78 0.14 -14.91
N PRO A 16 9.88 1.00 -13.88
CA PRO A 16 9.30 2.34 -13.91
C PRO A 16 9.61 3.11 -15.21
N ALA A 17 8.68 3.97 -15.61
CA ALA A 17 8.85 4.72 -16.84
C ALA A 17 9.93 5.80 -16.68
N GLN A 18 10.71 6.00 -17.75
CA GLN A 18 11.75 7.03 -17.81
C GLN A 18 11.21 8.37 -18.35
N ASP A 19 10.11 8.35 -19.10
CA ASP A 19 9.44 9.56 -19.58
C ASP A 19 8.21 9.94 -18.72
N ILE A 20 7.96 11.24 -18.63
CA ILE A 20 6.93 11.79 -17.74
C ILE A 20 5.49 11.40 -18.15
N LEU A 21 5.22 11.20 -19.45
CA LEU A 21 3.88 10.91 -19.94
C LEU A 21 3.49 9.47 -19.62
N SER A 22 4.40 8.53 -19.90
CA SER A 22 4.25 7.13 -19.51
C SER A 22 4.18 6.97 -17.99
N ALA A 23 5.03 7.68 -17.23
CA ALA A 23 4.99 7.67 -15.77
C ALA A 23 3.62 8.11 -15.23
N ARG A 24 3.05 9.19 -15.78
CA ARG A 24 1.70 9.66 -15.42
C ARG A 24 0.62 8.65 -15.77
N LEU A 25 0.68 8.07 -16.97
CA LEU A 25 -0.29 7.05 -17.37
C LEU A 25 -0.23 5.83 -16.44
N ARG A 26 0.97 5.32 -16.17
CA ARG A 26 1.19 4.20 -15.26
C ARG A 26 0.73 4.52 -13.84
N ALA A 27 1.02 5.72 -13.34
CA ALA A 27 0.53 6.18 -12.04
C ALA A 27 -1.02 6.20 -11.96
N LYS A 28 -1.70 6.61 -13.04
CA LYS A 28 -3.17 6.55 -13.11
C LYS A 28 -3.68 5.12 -13.13
N TYR A 29 -3.05 4.26 -13.93
CA TYR A 29 -3.40 2.85 -13.99
C TYR A 29 -3.26 2.18 -12.62
N TRP A 30 -2.09 2.27 -11.99
CA TRP A 30 -1.84 1.67 -10.68
C TRP A 30 -2.69 2.30 -9.57
N GLY A 31 -2.92 3.62 -9.63
CA GLY A 31 -3.86 4.28 -8.72
C GLY A 31 -5.29 3.72 -8.81
N ALA A 32 -5.77 3.40 -10.02
CA ALA A 32 -7.07 2.74 -10.19
C ALA A 32 -7.05 1.32 -9.61
N GLN A 33 -5.98 0.55 -9.86
CA GLN A 33 -5.81 -0.79 -9.30
C GLN A 33 -5.78 -0.78 -7.77
N VAL A 34 -5.15 0.23 -7.14
CA VAL A 34 -5.18 0.42 -5.68
C VAL A 34 -6.62 0.59 -5.20
N ILE A 35 -7.42 1.45 -5.84
CA ILE A 35 -8.82 1.65 -5.44
C ILE A 35 -9.62 0.35 -5.58
N THR A 36 -9.40 -0.40 -6.66
CA THR A 36 -10.13 -1.66 -6.92
C THR A 36 -9.79 -2.77 -5.92
N HIS A 37 -8.51 -2.91 -5.56
CA HIS A 37 -8.04 -4.08 -4.83
C HIS A 37 -7.75 -3.87 -3.35
N ARG A 38 -7.57 -2.62 -2.89
CA ARG A 38 -7.33 -2.30 -1.48
C ARG A 38 -8.39 -2.84 -0.50
N PRO A 39 -9.69 -2.92 -0.86
CA PRO A 39 -10.68 -3.51 0.05
C PRO A 39 -10.36 -4.97 0.43
N PHE A 40 -9.72 -5.75 -0.44
CA PHE A 40 -9.34 -7.14 -0.14
C PHE A 40 -8.15 -7.22 0.82
N ILE A 41 -7.17 -6.31 0.70
CA ILE A 41 -6.11 -6.16 1.71
C ILE A 41 -6.73 -5.86 3.07
N ARG A 42 -7.64 -4.87 3.11
CA ARG A 42 -8.34 -4.49 4.33
C ARG A 42 -9.11 -5.66 4.94
N GLN A 43 -9.82 -6.43 4.12
CA GLN A 43 -10.59 -7.58 4.57
C GLN A 43 -9.72 -8.63 5.27
N ILE A 44 -8.53 -8.91 4.73
CA ILE A 44 -7.57 -9.85 5.34
C ILE A 44 -7.01 -9.30 6.65
N LEU A 45 -6.60 -8.03 6.67
CA LEU A 45 -6.10 -7.36 7.87
C LEU A 45 -7.14 -7.38 9.00
N GLU A 46 -8.40 -7.05 8.69
CA GLU A 46 -9.49 -7.07 9.66
C GLU A 46 -9.79 -8.47 10.17
N PHE A 47 -9.75 -9.48 9.29
CA PHE A 47 -9.95 -10.88 9.67
C PHE A 47 -8.86 -11.35 10.65
N ASN A 48 -7.59 -11.13 10.33
CA ASN A 48 -6.48 -11.55 11.20
C ASN A 48 -6.44 -10.76 12.51
N HIS A 49 -6.80 -9.48 12.48
CA HIS A 49 -6.94 -8.66 13.69
C HIS A 49 -8.05 -9.19 14.60
N LYS A 50 -9.22 -9.54 14.04
CA LYS A 50 -10.33 -10.16 14.78
C LYS A 50 -9.95 -11.51 15.34
N ALA A 51 -9.29 -12.37 14.58
CA ALA A 51 -8.81 -13.65 15.11
C ALA A 51 -7.87 -13.45 16.31
N THR A 52 -7.05 -12.39 16.28
CA THR A 52 -6.23 -12.01 17.44
C THR A 52 -7.09 -11.50 18.61
N LEU A 53 -8.12 -10.70 18.35
CA LEU A 53 -9.00 -10.11 19.39
C LEU A 53 -10.08 -11.05 19.93
N GLU A 54 -10.54 -12.05 19.19
CA GLU A 54 -11.46 -13.08 19.69
C GLU A 54 -10.78 -13.97 20.74
N SER A 55 -9.44 -13.94 20.79
CA SER A 55 -8.65 -14.40 21.93
C SER A 55 -8.84 -13.53 23.20
N PHE A 56 -9.39 -12.32 23.07
CA PHE A 56 -9.47 -11.24 24.07
C PHE A 56 -10.86 -10.55 24.21
N GLU A 57 -11.93 -11.12 23.64
CA GLU A 57 -13.35 -10.69 23.64
C GLU A 57 -13.83 -9.54 22.71
N SER A 58 -15.01 -9.81 22.11
CA SER A 58 -16.00 -9.00 21.34
C SER A 58 -15.76 -8.67 19.85
N PRO A 59 -16.66 -9.08 18.92
CA PRO A 59 -16.49 -8.86 17.48
C PRO A 59 -16.90 -7.45 17.03
N LEU A 60 -15.97 -6.71 16.42
CA LEU A 60 -16.25 -5.50 15.65
C LEU A 60 -17.10 -5.83 14.40
N PRO A 61 -18.05 -4.98 13.98
CA PRO A 61 -18.80 -5.22 12.75
C PRO A 61 -17.89 -5.25 11.52
N THR A 62 -18.01 -6.27 10.67
CA THR A 62 -17.37 -6.29 9.34
C THR A 62 -18.13 -5.33 8.43
N TYR A 63 -17.56 -4.17 8.12
CA TYR A 63 -18.14 -3.25 7.15
C TYR A 63 -17.66 -3.62 5.75
N SER A 64 -18.57 -4.08 4.89
CA SER A 64 -18.29 -4.20 3.45
C SER A 64 -18.27 -2.81 2.82
N GLU A 65 -17.14 -2.39 2.25
CA GLU A 65 -17.03 -1.15 1.47
C GLU A 65 -17.73 -1.22 0.11
N PHE A 66 -18.14 -2.43 -0.33
CA PHE A 66 -18.79 -2.64 -1.61
C PHE A 66 -20.27 -2.31 -1.56
N ARG A 67 -20.80 -1.78 -2.68
CA ARG A 67 -22.24 -1.55 -2.82
C ARG A 67 -22.96 -2.89 -2.77
N SER A 68 -24.16 -2.91 -2.18
CA SER A 68 -24.97 -4.12 -1.99
C SER A 68 -25.40 -4.82 -3.28
N ASP A 69 -25.35 -4.12 -4.42
CA ASP A 69 -25.61 -4.63 -5.76
C ASP A 69 -24.39 -5.33 -6.42
N VAL A 70 -23.23 -5.30 -5.79
CA VAL A 70 -21.99 -5.90 -6.33
C VAL A 70 -21.64 -7.17 -5.57
N THR A 71 -21.68 -8.32 -6.26
CA THR A 71 -21.17 -9.58 -5.72
C THR A 71 -19.64 -9.57 -5.73
N VAL A 72 -19.04 -9.59 -4.55
CA VAL A 72 -17.59 -9.70 -4.37
C VAL A 72 -17.25 -10.92 -3.52
N PRO A 73 -16.10 -11.57 -3.76
CA PRO A 73 -15.60 -12.57 -2.84
C PRO A 73 -15.44 -11.94 -1.46
N ALA A 74 -15.98 -12.60 -0.44
CA ALA A 74 -15.88 -12.13 0.92
C ALA A 74 -15.46 -13.28 1.84
N ILE A 75 -14.64 -12.93 2.84
CA ILE A 75 -14.38 -13.81 3.96
C ILE A 75 -15.72 -13.96 4.73
N GLY A 76 -16.19 -15.20 4.89
CA GLY A 76 -17.45 -15.49 5.57
C GLY A 76 -17.47 -15.01 7.03
N ALA A 77 -18.65 -15.01 7.65
CA ALA A 77 -18.82 -14.51 9.02
C ALA A 77 -18.21 -15.42 10.12
N ASP A 78 -17.85 -16.67 9.80
CA ASP A 78 -17.29 -17.64 10.76
C ASP A 78 -16.15 -18.48 10.12
N PRO A 79 -15.02 -17.88 9.69
CA PRO A 79 -13.87 -18.63 9.20
C PRO A 79 -13.10 -19.12 10.43
N ARG A 80 -13.34 -20.37 10.82
CA ARG A 80 -12.77 -20.96 12.05
C ARG A 80 -11.25 -21.17 11.97
N THR A 81 -10.67 -20.99 10.78
CA THR A 81 -9.25 -21.16 10.53
C THR A 81 -8.73 -20.26 9.40
N PRO A 82 -7.48 -19.76 9.45
CA PRO A 82 -6.84 -19.03 8.36
C PRO A 82 -6.83 -19.77 7.01
N GLY A 83 -6.99 -21.09 7.02
CA GLY A 83 -7.09 -21.94 5.83
C GLY A 83 -8.43 -21.89 5.09
N ASP A 84 -9.47 -21.28 5.68
CA ASP A 84 -10.80 -21.14 5.05
C ASP A 84 -10.95 -19.86 4.21
N MET A 85 -9.87 -19.09 4.05
CA MET A 85 -9.89 -17.86 3.28
C MET A 85 -10.08 -18.18 1.78
N PRO A 86 -11.09 -17.58 1.11
CA PRO A 86 -11.28 -17.82 -0.31
C PRO A 86 -10.04 -17.41 -1.10
N GLN A 87 -9.53 -18.31 -1.93
CA GLN A 87 -8.33 -18.09 -2.75
C GLN A 87 -8.40 -16.78 -3.57
N GLN A 88 -9.58 -16.44 -4.09
CA GLN A 88 -9.82 -15.20 -4.84
C GLN A 88 -9.58 -13.92 -4.01
N VAL A 89 -9.86 -13.94 -2.70
CA VAL A 89 -9.60 -12.79 -1.82
C VAL A 89 -8.10 -12.57 -1.70
N ILE A 90 -7.32 -13.64 -1.55
CA ILE A 90 -5.86 -13.59 -1.51
C ILE A 90 -5.31 -13.07 -2.84
N GLU A 91 -5.77 -13.63 -3.97
CA GLU A 91 -5.34 -13.19 -5.31
C GLU A 91 -5.56 -11.69 -5.53
N TYR A 92 -6.74 -11.17 -5.17
CA TYR A 92 -7.02 -9.75 -5.29
C TYR A 92 -6.22 -8.90 -4.31
N ALA A 93 -5.97 -9.38 -3.08
CA ALA A 93 -5.11 -8.68 -2.14
C ALA A 93 -3.66 -8.59 -2.67
N VAL A 94 -3.14 -9.66 -3.28
CA VAL A 94 -1.82 -9.68 -3.93
C VAL A 94 -1.76 -8.69 -5.09
N MET A 95 -2.81 -8.62 -5.92
CA MET A 95 -2.91 -7.58 -6.95
C MET A 95 -2.91 -6.18 -6.34
N GLY A 96 -3.58 -5.99 -5.21
CA GLY A 96 -3.58 -4.74 -4.45
C GLY A 96 -2.20 -4.37 -3.92
N ILE A 97 -1.46 -5.31 -3.33
CA ILE A 97 -0.10 -5.10 -2.82
C ILE A 97 0.82 -4.65 -3.96
N ARG A 98 0.76 -5.35 -5.09
CA ARG A 98 1.50 -4.96 -6.29
C ARG A 98 1.13 -3.54 -6.75
N ALA A 99 -0.16 -3.22 -6.78
CA ALA A 99 -0.63 -1.90 -7.17
C ALA A 99 -0.14 -0.80 -6.23
N LEU A 100 -0.11 -1.05 -4.92
CA LEU A 100 0.43 -0.12 -3.93
C LEU A 100 1.90 0.17 -4.21
N ILE A 101 2.72 -0.88 -4.39
CA ILE A 101 4.16 -0.78 -4.71
C ILE A 101 4.36 0.02 -6.01
N GLU A 102 3.71 -0.40 -7.09
CA GLU A 102 3.92 0.20 -8.41
C GLU A 102 3.36 1.63 -8.53
N SER A 103 2.31 1.96 -7.77
CA SER A 103 1.80 3.34 -7.70
C SER A 103 2.79 4.33 -7.08
N ILE A 104 3.60 3.87 -6.11
CA ILE A 104 4.68 4.67 -5.51
C ILE A 104 5.86 4.73 -6.49
N ARG A 105 6.24 3.59 -7.08
CA ARG A 105 7.38 3.48 -8.01
C ARG A 105 7.19 4.18 -9.35
N ALA A 106 5.96 4.51 -9.74
CA ALA A 106 5.63 5.03 -11.08
C ALA A 106 6.49 6.23 -11.54
N PHE A 107 7.05 7.02 -10.62
CA PHE A 107 7.89 8.19 -10.91
C PHE A 107 9.38 8.03 -10.53
N HIS A 108 9.82 6.83 -10.10
CA HIS A 108 11.16 6.63 -9.53
C HIS A 108 12.31 6.80 -10.53
N ASP A 109 12.09 6.52 -11.81
CA ASP A 109 13.13 6.52 -12.85
C ASP A 109 13.00 7.69 -13.84
N VAL A 110 12.18 8.70 -13.51
CA VAL A 110 12.06 9.91 -14.33
C VAL A 110 13.24 10.84 -14.01
N GLU A 111 14.12 11.06 -15.00
CA GLU A 111 15.38 11.81 -14.84
C GLU A 111 15.18 13.29 -14.48
N ASP A 112 14.05 13.87 -14.89
CA ASP A 112 13.75 15.29 -14.74
C ASP A 112 13.25 15.60 -13.31
N LYS A 113 14.18 16.01 -12.43
CA LYS A 113 13.99 16.18 -10.97
C LYS A 113 13.01 17.29 -10.56
N ARG A 114 12.51 18.10 -11.49
CA ARG A 114 11.40 19.00 -11.15
C ARG A 114 10.25 18.09 -10.75
N PHE A 115 9.68 18.28 -9.57
CA PHE A 115 8.49 17.55 -9.14
C PHE A 115 7.32 17.88 -10.08
N ILE A 116 7.24 17.20 -11.24
CA ILE A 116 6.26 17.43 -12.31
C ILE A 116 4.96 16.68 -11.96
N ILE A 117 4.50 16.89 -10.73
CA ILE A 117 3.26 16.35 -10.19
C ILE A 117 2.20 17.46 -10.18
N THR A 118 1.03 17.16 -10.72
CA THR A 118 -0.05 18.13 -10.88
C THR A 118 -0.54 18.71 -9.55
N ASN A 119 -0.41 17.93 -8.47
CA ASN A 119 -0.70 18.36 -7.10
C ASN A 119 0.22 17.60 -6.15
N VAL A 120 1.25 18.30 -5.65
CA VAL A 120 2.28 17.73 -4.77
C VAL A 120 1.71 17.15 -3.49
N PHE A 121 0.77 17.86 -2.84
CA PHE A 121 0.14 17.42 -1.61
C PHE A 121 -0.67 16.13 -1.81
N ARG A 122 -1.52 16.07 -2.85
CA ARG A 122 -2.33 14.88 -3.16
C ARG A 122 -1.44 13.67 -3.47
N THR A 123 -0.33 13.89 -4.16
CA THR A 123 0.61 12.83 -4.51
C THR A 123 1.31 12.31 -3.26
N ALA A 124 1.82 13.20 -2.43
CA ALA A 124 2.46 12.86 -1.16
C ALA A 124 1.51 12.09 -0.24
N TYR A 125 0.28 12.56 -0.10
CA TYR A 125 -0.74 11.92 0.75
C TYR A 125 -1.13 10.52 0.24
N ALA A 126 -1.21 10.33 -1.09
CA ALA A 126 -1.45 9.01 -1.67
C ALA A 126 -0.29 8.03 -1.41
N GLN A 127 0.95 8.47 -1.60
CA GLN A 127 2.14 7.65 -1.31
C GLN A 127 2.22 7.29 0.17
N TRP A 128 1.97 8.26 1.06
CA TRP A 128 1.91 8.06 2.51
C TRP A 128 0.87 6.99 2.88
N GLY A 129 -0.37 7.13 2.42
CA GLY A 129 -1.43 6.16 2.72
C GLY A 129 -1.14 4.76 2.17
N ASN A 130 -0.45 4.68 1.03
CA ASN A 130 -0.04 3.40 0.45
C ASN A 130 1.06 2.73 1.29
N LEU A 131 2.04 3.49 1.77
CA LEU A 131 3.06 2.97 2.69
C LEU A 131 2.48 2.48 4.01
N LEU A 132 1.52 3.20 4.60
CA LEU A 132 0.86 2.73 5.81
C LEU A 132 0.15 1.39 5.61
N THR A 133 -0.49 1.23 4.44
CA THR A 133 -1.18 -0.02 4.09
C THR A 133 -0.19 -1.16 3.88
N LEU A 134 0.92 -0.89 3.18
CA LEU A 134 1.99 -1.86 2.98
C LEU A 134 2.66 -2.26 4.31
N ALA A 135 2.87 -1.32 5.23
CA ALA A 135 3.44 -1.59 6.54
C ALA A 135 2.51 -2.49 7.39
N ALA A 136 1.20 -2.24 7.37
CA ALA A 136 0.23 -3.10 8.03
C ALA A 136 0.24 -4.51 7.41
N ALA A 137 0.23 -4.61 6.07
CA ALA A 137 0.31 -5.87 5.35
C ALA A 137 1.64 -6.62 5.58
N PHE A 138 2.75 -5.90 5.79
CA PHE A 138 4.05 -6.50 6.08
C PHE A 138 4.10 -7.14 7.48
N LYS A 139 3.31 -6.64 8.43
CA LYS A 139 3.17 -7.24 9.77
C LYS A 139 2.12 -8.35 9.83
N ASP A 140 1.26 -8.45 8.83
CA ASP A 140 0.16 -9.41 8.79
C ASP A 140 0.68 -10.84 8.51
N PRO A 141 0.19 -11.87 9.21
CA PRO A 141 0.69 -13.25 9.08
C PRO A 141 0.51 -13.87 7.69
N ILE A 142 -0.45 -13.38 6.89
CA ILE A 142 -0.76 -13.90 5.55
C ILE A 142 -0.11 -13.00 4.48
N LEU A 143 -0.27 -11.68 4.61
CA LEU A 143 0.14 -10.75 3.57
C LEU A 143 1.64 -10.49 3.52
N ASN A 144 2.37 -10.72 4.63
CA ASN A 144 3.81 -10.49 4.68
C ASN A 144 4.56 -11.26 3.58
N ALA A 145 4.09 -12.46 3.22
CA ALA A 145 4.74 -13.34 2.26
C ALA A 145 4.79 -12.77 0.83
N TYR A 146 3.99 -11.73 0.56
CA TYR A 146 3.86 -11.09 -0.75
C TYR A 146 4.56 -9.73 -0.81
N ILE A 147 5.32 -9.36 0.23
CA ILE A 147 6.02 -8.08 0.31
C ILE A 147 7.51 -8.35 0.55
N ASP A 148 8.32 -8.01 -0.45
CA ASP A 148 9.78 -8.04 -0.30
C ASP A 148 10.24 -6.90 0.61
N GLU A 149 11.01 -7.24 1.65
CA GLU A 149 11.46 -6.30 2.68
C GLU A 149 12.36 -5.19 2.09
N ASN A 150 13.26 -5.54 1.17
CA ASN A 150 14.17 -4.57 0.55
C ASN A 150 13.39 -3.55 -0.30
N THR A 151 12.40 -4.04 -1.05
CA THR A 151 11.46 -3.20 -1.80
C THR A 151 10.74 -2.26 -0.85
N LEU A 152 10.20 -2.74 0.27
CA LEU A 152 9.50 -1.89 1.22
C LEU A 152 10.41 -0.83 1.84
N LYS A 153 11.64 -1.20 2.25
CA LYS A 153 12.67 -0.26 2.73
C LYS A 153 12.97 0.84 1.72
N GLU A 154 13.16 0.48 0.46
CA GLU A 154 13.42 1.44 -0.61
C GLU A 154 12.25 2.41 -0.82
N LEU A 155 11.00 1.92 -0.76
CA LEU A 155 9.80 2.76 -0.86
C LEU A 155 9.70 3.75 0.30
N PHE A 156 9.97 3.31 1.54
CA PHE A 156 10.03 4.20 2.71
C PHE A 156 11.10 5.28 2.54
N SER A 157 12.34 4.87 2.23
CA SER A 157 13.48 5.77 2.07
C SER A 157 13.21 6.85 1.02
N ARG A 158 12.79 6.45 -0.20
CA ARG A 158 12.48 7.40 -1.28
C ARG A 158 11.32 8.32 -0.94
N THR A 159 10.26 7.81 -0.31
CA THR A 159 9.10 8.63 0.06
C THR A 159 9.49 9.63 1.15
N ILE A 160 10.27 9.23 2.15
CA ILE A 160 10.76 10.16 3.19
C ILE A 160 11.64 11.26 2.58
N VAL A 161 12.54 10.92 1.65
CA VAL A 161 13.33 11.91 0.91
C VAL A 161 12.42 12.88 0.13
N PHE A 162 11.38 12.37 -0.53
CA PHE A 162 10.40 13.21 -1.20
C PHE A 162 9.69 14.17 -0.23
N PHE A 163 9.23 13.67 0.93
CA PHE A 163 8.61 14.50 1.96
C PHE A 163 9.55 15.57 2.49
N LYS A 164 10.83 15.26 2.73
CA LYS A 164 11.85 16.24 3.16
C LYS A 164 12.03 17.40 2.18
N LEU A 165 11.72 17.20 0.90
CA LEU A 165 11.83 18.23 -0.13
C LEU A 165 10.61 19.15 -0.20
N ILE A 166 9.43 18.68 0.24
CA ILE A 166 8.16 19.40 0.05
C ILE A 166 7.48 19.85 1.35
N ALA A 167 7.81 19.22 2.48
CA ALA A 167 7.16 19.47 3.75
C ALA A 167 7.70 20.76 4.40
N GLN A 168 6.79 21.64 4.80
CA GLN A 168 7.11 22.80 5.63
C GLN A 168 7.03 22.39 7.12
N PRO A 169 7.88 22.92 8.03
CA PRO A 169 8.02 22.42 9.40
C PRO A 169 6.72 22.31 10.23
N THR A 170 5.73 23.15 9.96
CA THR A 170 4.43 23.21 10.67
C THR A 170 3.27 22.66 9.83
N SER A 171 3.55 22.06 8.68
CA SER A 171 2.53 21.53 7.77
C SER A 171 2.08 20.11 8.16
N ALA A 172 0.89 19.71 7.67
CA ALA A 172 0.42 18.33 7.79
C ALA A 172 1.42 17.32 7.21
N LEU A 173 2.08 17.65 6.09
CA LEU A 173 3.10 16.79 5.49
C LEU A 173 4.31 16.57 6.41
N ALA A 174 4.66 17.54 7.27
CA ALA A 174 5.73 17.33 8.25
C ALA A 174 5.32 16.35 9.36
N ILE A 175 4.04 16.33 9.73
CA ILE A 175 3.49 15.33 10.66
C ILE A 175 3.48 13.95 9.99
N ASP A 176 2.95 13.87 8.78
CA ASP A 176 2.88 12.65 7.98
C ASP A 176 4.27 12.03 7.77
N MET A 177 5.29 12.86 7.47
CA MET A 177 6.68 12.42 7.35
C MET A 177 7.21 11.82 8.65
N ARG A 178 6.97 12.45 9.81
CA ARG A 178 7.41 11.94 11.11
C ARG A 178 6.75 10.61 11.46
N ILE A 179 5.50 10.41 11.04
CA ILE A 179 4.80 9.12 11.17
C ILE A 179 5.53 8.05 10.34
N LEU A 180 5.89 8.34 9.08
CA LEU A 180 6.65 7.40 8.26
C LEU A 180 8.02 7.06 8.86
N GLU A 181 8.76 8.07 9.34
CA GLU A 181 10.04 7.85 10.01
C GLU A 181 9.88 7.02 11.30
N GLY A 182 8.79 7.23 12.05
CA GLY A 182 8.46 6.44 13.22
C GLY A 182 8.18 4.97 12.87
N LEU A 183 7.38 4.76 11.83
CA LEU A 183 7.00 3.43 11.36
C LEU A 183 8.17 2.66 10.74
N GLU A 184 9.03 3.33 9.98
CA GLU A 184 10.29 2.77 9.46
C GLU A 184 11.17 2.27 10.61
N ARG A 185 11.31 3.07 11.67
CA ARG A 185 12.03 2.63 12.87
C ARG A 185 11.35 1.44 13.52
N GLU A 186 10.04 1.49 13.74
CA GLU A 186 9.32 0.37 14.36
C GLU A 186 9.44 -0.95 13.58
N LEU A 187 9.51 -0.88 12.24
CA LEU A 187 9.61 -2.06 11.38
C LEU A 187 10.99 -2.72 11.37
N TRP A 188 12.07 -1.94 11.48
CA TRP A 188 13.44 -2.43 11.24
C TRP A 188 14.49 -2.02 12.26
N CYS A 189 14.17 -1.08 13.14
CA CYS A 189 15.00 -0.68 14.26
C CYS A 189 14.27 -1.09 15.53
N ASP A 190 14.58 -2.27 16.05
CA ASP A 190 14.16 -2.67 17.39
C ASP A 190 14.40 -1.48 18.34
N ILE A 191 13.34 -1.06 19.05
CA ILE A 191 13.54 -0.35 20.30
C ILE A 191 14.25 -1.38 21.15
N ALA A 192 15.58 -1.29 21.23
CA ALA A 192 16.34 -2.00 22.24
C ALA A 192 15.70 -1.63 23.58
N GLU A 193 14.81 -2.48 24.10
CA GLU A 193 14.28 -2.33 25.44
C GLU A 193 15.50 -2.28 26.37
N PRO A 194 15.75 -1.16 27.07
CA PRO A 194 16.82 -1.12 28.03
C PRO A 194 16.38 -1.94 29.25
N GLY A 195 16.74 -3.22 29.25
CA GLY A 195 16.88 -4.04 30.44
C GLY A 195 15.60 -4.57 31.08
N ARG A 196 15.20 -5.79 30.70
CA ARG A 196 14.89 -6.81 31.71
C ARG A 196 16.20 -7.46 32.15
N ARG A 197 16.69 -7.06 33.33
CA ARG A 197 17.51 -7.90 34.21
C ARG A 197 16.83 -7.92 35.57
#